data_AF-A0A370QKG5-F1
#
_entry.id   AF-A0A370QKG5-F1
#
_cell.length_a   1.000
_cell.length_b   1.000
_cell.length_c   1.000
_cell.angle_alpha   90.00
_cell.angle_beta   90.00
_cell.angle_gamma   90.00
#
_symmetry.space_group_name_H-M   'P 1'
#
loop_
_entity.id
_entity.type
_entity.pdbx_description
1 polymer ?
#
loop_
_entity_poly.entity_id
_entity_poly.type
_entity_poly.pdbx_seq_one_letter_code
_entity_poly.pdbx_strand_id
1 'polypeptide(L)'
;MYIEIKKNKASVFDQDETLCTFKMKEIMYTEKMSNRLNELLTKNYDAEAGYKKAAEIVENPQLKQFFETKAQERYDFGHELKTEIRNTGGNPDKGTSFTGDAHRTWMSIKDTFSSNDEEAILEEVKRGEKAAVEEYQEVIADTTLPPTTKNILTKQVSNVENTLQNVKNFETIVA
;
A
#
# COMPACT_ATOMS: atom_id res chain seq x y z
N MET A 1 -9.42 -26.31 -53.58
CA MET A 1 -8.70 -25.01 -53.53
C MET A 1 -9.51 -23.88 -52.88
N TYR A 2 -10.63 -23.37 -53.43
CA TYR A 2 -11.35 -22.22 -52.82
C TYR A 2 -11.96 -22.50 -51.43
N ILE A 3 -12.44 -23.73 -51.19
CA ILE A 3 -13.05 -24.15 -49.91
C ILE A 3 -11.99 -24.29 -48.80
N GLU A 4 -10.79 -24.80 -49.10
CA GLU A 4 -9.67 -24.86 -48.15
C GLU A 4 -9.16 -23.48 -47.75
N ILE A 5 -9.08 -22.54 -48.70
CA ILE A 5 -8.67 -21.16 -48.41
C ILE A 5 -9.69 -20.47 -47.48
N LYS A 6 -11.00 -20.70 -47.68
CA LYS A 6 -12.03 -20.16 -46.78
C LYS A 6 -11.99 -20.78 -45.39
N LYS A 7 -11.76 -22.11 -45.28
CA LYS A 7 -11.61 -22.78 -43.98
C LYS A 7 -10.37 -22.28 -43.22
N ASN A 8 -9.25 -22.07 -43.91
CA ASN A 8 -8.01 -21.58 -43.30
C ASN A 8 -8.10 -20.10 -42.88
N LYS A 9 -8.83 -19.26 -43.62
CA LYS A 9 -9.11 -17.87 -43.21
C LYS A 9 -10.01 -17.78 -41.98
N ALA A 10 -11.02 -18.65 -41.87
CA ALA A 10 -11.88 -18.70 -40.70
C ALA A 10 -11.10 -19.15 -39.44
N SER A 11 -10.24 -20.16 -39.55
CA SER A 11 -9.42 -20.61 -38.41
C SER A 11 -8.38 -19.59 -37.95
N VAL A 12 -7.79 -18.82 -38.87
CA VAL A 12 -6.86 -17.74 -38.53
C VAL A 12 -7.59 -16.56 -37.87
N PHE A 13 -8.78 -16.20 -38.37
CA PHE A 13 -9.61 -15.15 -37.77
C PHE A 13 -10.05 -15.49 -36.34
N ASP A 14 -10.49 -16.72 -36.09
CA ASP A 14 -10.85 -17.20 -34.74
C ASP A 14 -9.65 -17.20 -33.77
N GLN A 15 -8.44 -17.48 -34.27
CA GLN A 15 -7.20 -17.41 -33.48
C GLN A 15 -6.84 -15.98 -33.08
N ASP A 16 -6.98 -15.01 -33.99
CA ASP A 16 -6.73 -13.59 -33.71
C ASP A 16 -7.74 -13.02 -32.69
N GLU A 17 -9.02 -13.41 -32.79
CA GLU A 17 -10.06 -13.00 -31.83
C GLU A 17 -9.81 -13.58 -30.42
N THR A 18 -9.37 -14.84 -30.36
CA THR A 18 -9.01 -15.51 -29.10
C THR A 18 -7.78 -14.86 -28.46
N LEU A 19 -6.75 -14.54 -29.25
CA LEU A 19 -5.54 -13.87 -28.79
C LEU A 19 -5.84 -12.46 -28.26
N CYS A 20 -6.70 -11.72 -28.95
CA CYS A 20 -7.13 -10.39 -28.53
C CYS A 20 -7.89 -10.45 -27.19
N THR A 21 -8.79 -11.42 -27.03
CA THR A 21 -9.54 -11.64 -25.78
C THR A 21 -8.61 -12.00 -24.61
N PHE A 22 -7.59 -12.84 -24.85
CA PHE A 22 -6.59 -13.19 -23.84
C PHE A 22 -5.77 -11.97 -23.41
N LYS A 23 -5.23 -11.21 -24.36
CA LYS A 23 -4.47 -9.98 -24.07
C LYS A 23 -5.32 -8.95 -23.34
N MET A 24 -6.59 -8.80 -23.68
CA MET A 24 -7.50 -7.88 -23.00
C MET A 24 -7.70 -8.27 -21.53
N LYS A 25 -7.85 -9.56 -21.23
CA LYS A 25 -7.96 -10.05 -19.85
C LYS A 25 -6.67 -9.83 -19.07
N GLU A 26 -5.52 -10.02 -19.70
CA GLU A 26 -4.21 -9.78 -19.10
C GLU A 26 -4.01 -8.30 -18.75
N ILE A 27 -4.34 -7.39 -19.67
CA ILE A 27 -4.28 -5.94 -19.45
C ILE A 27 -5.20 -5.51 -18.30
N MET A 28 -6.47 -5.94 -18.34
CA MET A 28 -7.46 -5.62 -17.30
C MET A 28 -7.01 -6.13 -15.92
N TYR A 29 -6.38 -7.30 -15.88
CA TYR A 29 -5.84 -7.87 -14.66
C TYR A 29 -4.69 -7.04 -14.09
N THR A 30 -3.71 -6.70 -14.94
CA THR A 30 -2.57 -5.86 -14.55
C THR A 30 -3.02 -4.48 -14.07
N GLU A 31 -4.01 -3.86 -14.72
CA GLU A 31 -4.57 -2.58 -14.27
C GLU A 31 -5.23 -2.68 -12.90
N LYS A 32 -6.10 -3.69 -12.68
CA LYS A 32 -6.77 -3.88 -11.39
C LYS A 32 -5.75 -4.10 -10.27
N MET A 33 -4.75 -4.94 -10.49
CA MET A 33 -3.69 -5.17 -9.52
C MET A 33 -2.86 -3.91 -9.26
N SER A 34 -2.44 -3.22 -10.32
CA SER A 34 -1.68 -1.96 -10.21
C SER A 34 -2.43 -0.93 -9.38
N ASN A 35 -3.74 -0.80 -9.57
CA ASN A 35 -4.57 0.14 -8.80
C ASN A 35 -4.56 -0.19 -7.31
N ARG A 36 -4.74 -1.47 -6.95
CA ARG A 36 -4.72 -1.91 -5.54
C ARG A 36 -3.35 -1.72 -4.88
N LEU A 37 -2.27 -1.96 -5.63
CA LEU A 37 -0.91 -1.70 -5.13
C LEU A 37 -0.63 -0.19 -5.00
N ASN A 38 -1.19 0.65 -5.88
CA ASN A 38 -1.12 2.09 -5.76
C ASN A 38 -1.94 2.64 -4.57
N GLU A 39 -3.06 2.00 -4.23
CA GLU A 39 -3.80 2.30 -2.99
C GLU A 39 -2.92 2.04 -1.75
N LEU A 40 -2.28 0.86 -1.66
CA LEU A 40 -1.35 0.57 -0.57
C LEU A 40 -0.12 1.49 -0.56
N LEU A 41 0.39 1.87 -1.74
CA LEU A 41 1.46 2.85 -1.86
C LEU A 41 1.06 4.20 -1.26
N THR A 42 -0.16 4.66 -1.56
CA THR A 42 -0.72 5.91 -0.99
C THR A 42 -0.77 5.83 0.53
N LYS A 43 -1.24 4.71 1.07
CA LYS A 43 -1.38 4.50 2.50
C LYS A 43 -0.06 4.46 3.24
N ASN A 44 0.98 3.92 2.60
CA ASN A 44 2.34 4.00 3.14
C ASN A 44 2.86 5.45 3.17
N TYR A 45 2.55 6.28 2.17
CA TYR A 45 2.90 7.70 2.20
C TYR A 45 2.15 8.47 3.29
N ASP A 46 0.86 8.19 3.45
CA ASP A 46 0.04 8.78 4.52
C ASP A 46 0.60 8.41 5.90
N ALA A 47 0.93 7.14 6.10
CA ALA A 47 1.53 6.66 7.34
C ALA A 47 2.94 7.21 7.57
N GLU A 48 3.76 7.39 6.52
CA GLU A 48 5.08 8.03 6.63
C GLU A 48 4.96 9.48 7.12
N ALA A 49 4.09 10.28 6.48
CA ALA A 49 3.80 11.65 6.89
C ALA A 49 3.23 11.67 8.32
N GLY A 50 2.37 10.68 8.59
CA GLY A 50 2.00 10.12 9.87
C GLY A 50 3.08 10.22 10.94
N TYR A 51 3.88 9.19 10.96
CA TYR A 51 4.96 9.02 11.90
C TYR A 51 5.91 10.21 12.00
N LYS A 52 6.22 10.90 10.89
CA LYS A 52 7.06 12.11 10.93
C LYS A 52 6.48 13.20 11.83
N LYS A 53 5.20 13.52 11.70
CA LYS A 53 4.55 14.53 12.53
C LYS A 53 4.43 14.09 13.99
N ALA A 54 4.21 12.80 14.24
CA ALA A 54 4.11 12.27 15.61
C ALA A 54 5.45 12.48 16.32
N ALA A 55 6.56 12.15 15.64
CA ALA A 55 7.92 12.40 16.11
C ALA A 55 8.24 13.89 16.33
N GLU A 56 7.59 14.80 15.62
CA GLU A 56 7.74 16.25 15.83
C GLU A 56 7.00 16.75 17.08
N ILE A 57 5.92 16.08 17.51
CA ILE A 57 5.06 16.55 18.61
C ILE A 57 5.48 15.94 19.95
N VAL A 58 5.84 14.65 19.99
CA VAL A 58 6.18 13.98 21.25
C VAL A 58 7.50 14.48 21.83
N GLU A 59 7.53 14.64 23.15
CA GLU A 59 8.74 15.01 23.89
C GLU A 59 9.50 13.78 24.38
N ASN A 60 8.82 12.66 24.61
CA ASN A 60 9.44 11.41 25.02
C ASN A 60 10.44 10.91 23.94
N PRO A 61 11.75 10.81 24.27
CA PRO A 61 12.77 10.41 23.30
C PRO A 61 12.58 9.01 22.73
N GLN A 62 11.99 8.08 23.50
CA GLN A 62 11.73 6.71 23.04
C GLN A 62 10.59 6.68 22.01
N LEU A 63 9.51 7.42 22.26
CA LEU A 63 8.41 7.57 21.30
C LEU A 63 8.86 8.27 20.03
N LYS A 64 9.67 9.33 20.17
CA LYS A 64 10.24 10.03 19.03
C LYS A 64 11.05 9.09 18.13
N GLN A 65 12.00 8.35 18.71
CA GLN A 65 12.82 7.38 17.97
C GLN A 65 11.96 6.27 17.35
N PHE A 66 10.94 5.80 18.06
CA PHE A 66 10.00 4.81 17.56
C PHE A 66 9.28 5.34 16.30
N PHE A 67 8.67 6.51 16.37
CA PHE A 67 7.98 7.12 15.24
C PHE A 67 8.93 7.41 14.06
N GLU A 68 10.12 7.94 14.29
CA GLU A 68 11.11 8.14 13.22
C GLU A 68 11.46 6.83 12.50
N THR A 69 11.61 5.73 13.25
CA THR A 69 11.85 4.40 12.69
C THR A 69 10.67 3.94 11.85
N LYS A 70 9.43 4.14 12.32
CA LYS A 70 8.22 3.77 11.58
C LYS A 70 8.00 4.60 10.33
N ALA A 71 8.35 5.89 10.34
CA ALA A 71 8.36 6.71 9.13
C ALA A 71 9.30 6.13 8.06
N GLN A 72 10.51 5.72 8.46
CA GLN A 72 11.48 5.14 7.54
C GLN A 72 11.00 3.78 6.97
N GLU A 73 10.43 2.91 7.80
CA GLU A 73 9.86 1.64 7.33
C GLU A 73 8.75 1.87 6.28
N ARG A 74 7.86 2.84 6.50
CA ARG A 74 6.80 3.19 5.55
C ARG A 74 7.34 3.74 4.23
N TYR A 75 8.38 4.57 4.29
CA TYR A 75 9.09 5.04 3.10
C TYR A 75 9.67 3.87 2.29
N ASP A 76 10.34 2.92 2.97
CA ASP A 76 10.94 1.74 2.33
C ASP A 76 9.87 0.84 1.69
N PHE A 77 8.73 0.65 2.37
CA PHE A 77 7.60 -0.12 1.82
C PHE A 77 7.06 0.51 0.54
N GLY A 78 6.93 1.84 0.51
CA GLY A 78 6.53 2.56 -0.69
C GLY A 78 7.49 2.32 -1.86
N HIS A 79 8.80 2.24 -1.62
CA HIS A 79 9.77 1.91 -2.67
C HIS A 79 9.72 0.46 -3.15
N GLU A 80 9.53 -0.49 -2.23
CA GLU A 80 9.31 -1.90 -2.59
C GLU A 80 8.06 -2.03 -3.48
N LEU A 81 6.93 -1.41 -3.10
CA LEU A 81 5.69 -1.44 -3.88
C LEU A 81 5.84 -0.77 -5.26
N LYS A 82 6.48 0.40 -5.35
CA LYS A 82 6.75 1.05 -6.63
C LYS A 82 7.60 0.19 -7.57
N THR A 83 8.51 -0.60 -7.01
CA THR A 83 9.33 -1.52 -7.78
C THR A 83 8.49 -2.69 -8.29
N GLU A 84 7.66 -3.27 -7.42
CA GLU A 84 6.80 -4.39 -7.78
C GLU A 84 5.73 -4.02 -8.81
N ILE A 85 5.13 -2.83 -8.71
CA ILE A 85 4.16 -2.33 -9.69
C ILE A 85 4.80 -2.27 -11.09
N ARG A 86 6.06 -1.80 -11.19
CA ARG A 86 6.78 -1.79 -12.48
C ARG A 86 7.08 -3.21 -12.98
N ASN A 87 7.53 -4.09 -12.08
CA ASN A 87 7.87 -5.48 -12.43
C ASN A 87 6.66 -6.27 -12.95
N THR A 88 5.46 -5.93 -12.47
CA THR A 88 4.21 -6.55 -12.88
C THR A 88 3.56 -5.88 -14.09
N GLY A 89 4.23 -4.91 -14.71
CA GLY A 89 3.77 -4.21 -15.92
C GLY A 89 2.79 -3.06 -15.66
N GLY A 90 2.57 -2.70 -14.39
CA GLY A 90 1.78 -1.54 -13.99
C GLY A 90 2.58 -0.24 -13.99
N ASN A 91 1.87 0.87 -13.76
CA ASN A 91 2.48 2.18 -13.61
C ASN A 91 2.38 2.64 -12.14
N PRO A 92 3.50 2.77 -11.43
CA PRO A 92 3.46 3.26 -10.07
C PRO A 92 3.09 4.73 -10.11
N ASP A 93 2.18 5.08 -9.21
CA ASP A 93 1.76 6.43 -9.07
C ASP A 93 2.92 7.34 -8.63
N LYS A 94 3.10 8.41 -9.40
CA LYS A 94 4.11 9.41 -9.09
C LYS A 94 3.57 10.18 -7.90
N GLY A 95 4.12 9.90 -6.71
CA GLY A 95 3.72 10.47 -5.43
C GLY A 95 3.52 12.00 -5.38
N THR A 96 3.88 12.75 -6.43
CA THR A 96 3.57 14.18 -6.63
C THR A 96 2.08 14.54 -6.65
N SER A 97 1.19 13.66 -7.13
CA SER A 97 -0.26 13.88 -6.97
C SER A 97 -0.76 13.51 -5.56
N PHE A 98 0.03 12.71 -4.84
CA PHE A 98 -0.35 12.08 -3.57
C PHE A 98 0.14 12.86 -2.34
N THR A 99 1.22 13.63 -2.48
CA THR A 99 1.68 14.60 -1.48
C THR A 99 0.67 15.72 -1.21
N GLY A 100 -0.33 15.92 -2.07
CA GLY A 100 -1.44 16.87 -1.85
C GLY A 100 -2.60 16.30 -1.04
N ASP A 101 -2.78 14.98 -1.06
CA ASP A 101 -3.91 14.25 -0.47
C ASP A 101 -3.48 13.32 0.67
N ALA A 102 -2.24 13.44 1.17
CA ALA A 102 -1.85 12.86 2.44
C ALA A 102 -2.90 13.26 3.47
N HIS A 103 -3.80 12.30 3.76
CA HIS A 103 -5.18 12.58 4.12
C HIS A 103 -5.22 13.64 5.22
N ARG A 104 -5.99 14.72 5.03
CA ARG A 104 -6.16 15.86 5.97
C ARG A 104 -6.19 15.46 7.46
N THR A 105 -6.65 14.24 7.74
CA THR A 105 -6.57 13.49 8.99
C THR A 105 -5.23 13.64 9.73
N TRP A 106 -4.10 13.58 9.04
CA TRP A 106 -2.81 13.63 9.73
C TRP A 106 -2.27 15.06 9.89
N MET A 107 -2.59 15.95 8.94
CA MET A 107 -2.31 17.39 9.11
C MET A 107 -3.07 18.00 10.31
N SER A 108 -4.28 17.52 10.62
CA SER A 108 -5.02 17.98 11.80
C SER A 108 -4.36 17.64 13.13
N ILE A 109 -3.35 16.77 13.14
CA ILE A 109 -2.66 16.39 14.38
C ILE A 109 -1.83 17.53 14.93
N LYS A 110 -1.26 18.38 14.07
CA LYS A 110 -0.49 19.55 14.52
C LYS A 110 -1.37 20.62 15.18
N ASP A 111 -2.60 20.77 14.70
CA ASP A 111 -3.50 21.84 15.16
C ASP A 111 -4.33 21.40 16.38
N THR A 112 -4.46 20.10 16.62
CA THR A 112 -5.35 19.55 17.65
C THR A 112 -4.61 18.96 18.85
N PHE A 113 -3.39 18.42 18.69
CA PHE A 113 -2.66 17.74 19.76
C PHE A 113 -1.45 18.54 20.24
N SER A 114 -1.32 18.61 21.57
CA SER A 114 -0.15 19.16 22.25
C SER A 114 0.89 18.07 22.55
N SER A 115 2.11 18.44 22.93
CA SER A 115 3.14 17.48 23.34
C SER A 115 2.75 16.64 24.57
N ASN A 116 1.73 17.06 25.32
CA ASN A 116 1.22 16.34 26.49
C ASN A 116 0.12 15.31 26.15
N ASP A 117 -0.24 15.16 24.86
CA ASP A 117 -1.30 14.25 24.42
C ASP A 117 -0.74 12.96 23.81
N GLU A 118 0.36 12.42 24.38
CA GLU A 118 1.05 11.22 23.87
C GLU A 118 0.10 10.02 23.73
N GLU A 119 -0.82 9.83 24.69
CA GLU A 119 -1.86 8.78 24.63
C GLU A 119 -2.77 8.96 23.41
N ALA A 120 -3.24 10.19 23.15
CA ALA A 120 -4.10 10.46 22.00
C ALA A 120 -3.39 10.27 20.66
N ILE A 121 -2.09 10.60 20.60
CA ILE A 121 -1.25 10.34 19.43
C ILE A 121 -1.10 8.83 19.20
N LEU A 122 -0.85 8.05 20.26
CA LEU A 122 -0.75 6.60 20.17
C LEU A 122 -2.07 5.95 19.74
N GLU A 123 -3.21 6.43 20.22
CA GLU A 123 -4.54 5.97 19.80
C GLU A 123 -4.79 6.21 18.31
N GLU A 124 -4.40 7.38 17.80
CA GLU A 124 -4.54 7.70 16.38
C GLU A 124 -3.62 6.85 15.50
N VAL A 125 -2.37 6.64 15.93
CA VAL A 125 -1.46 5.69 15.27
C VAL A 125 -2.06 4.28 15.27
N LYS A 126 -2.58 3.81 16.41
CA LYS A 126 -3.24 2.50 16.54
C LYS A 126 -4.41 2.36 15.57
N ARG A 127 -5.23 3.40 15.41
CA ARG A 127 -6.33 3.43 14.45
C ARG A 127 -5.83 3.31 13.01
N GLY A 128 -4.82 4.09 12.64
CA GLY A 128 -4.20 4.05 11.32
C GLY A 128 -3.57 2.69 11.00
N GLU A 129 -2.84 2.10 11.95
CA GLU A 129 -2.22 0.79 11.79
C GLU A 129 -3.25 -0.33 11.62
N LYS A 130 -4.37 -0.32 12.38
CA LYS A 130 -5.46 -1.27 12.17
C LYS A 130 -6.06 -1.18 10.77
N ALA A 131 -6.36 0.03 10.32
CA ALA A 131 -6.88 0.24 8.97
C ALA A 131 -5.90 -0.25 7.90
N ALA A 132 -4.60 0.00 8.08
CA ALA A 132 -3.57 -0.52 7.19
C ALA A 132 -3.55 -2.06 7.17
N VAL A 133 -3.63 -2.73 8.33
CA VAL A 133 -3.69 -4.21 8.37
C VAL A 133 -4.87 -4.73 7.55
N GLU A 134 -6.07 -4.16 7.73
CA GLU A 134 -7.28 -4.57 7.02
C GLU A 134 -7.12 -4.41 5.49
N GLU A 135 -6.61 -3.27 5.03
CA GLU A 135 -6.39 -2.99 3.60
C GLU A 135 -5.35 -3.94 2.99
N TYR A 136 -4.22 -4.20 3.68
CA TYR A 136 -3.25 -5.18 3.21
C TYR A 136 -3.84 -6.58 3.11
N GLN A 137 -4.62 -7.00 4.12
CA GLN A 137 -5.26 -8.31 4.14
C GLN A 137 -6.28 -8.45 3.00
N GLU A 138 -7.02 -7.39 2.69
CA GLU A 138 -7.94 -7.36 1.55
C GLU A 138 -7.19 -7.57 0.22
N VAL A 139 -6.05 -6.91 0.03
CA VAL A 139 -5.21 -7.10 -1.17
C VAL A 139 -4.63 -8.51 -1.24
N ILE A 140 -4.07 -9.02 -0.13
CA ILE A 140 -3.47 -10.36 -0.04
C ILE A 140 -4.49 -11.49 -0.28
N ALA A 141 -5.77 -11.27 0.04
CA ALA A 141 -6.85 -12.23 -0.19
C ALA A 141 -7.09 -12.51 -1.69
N ASP A 142 -6.56 -11.69 -2.59
CA ASP A 142 -6.63 -11.92 -4.02
C ASP A 142 -5.73 -13.08 -4.44
N THR A 143 -6.36 -14.19 -4.83
CA THR A 143 -5.68 -15.44 -5.21
C THR A 143 -4.93 -15.35 -6.52
N THR A 144 -5.11 -14.26 -7.26
CA THR A 144 -4.44 -14.05 -8.55
C THR A 144 -3.07 -13.39 -8.40
N LEU A 145 -2.75 -12.83 -7.23
CA LEU A 145 -1.50 -12.10 -7.01
C LEU A 145 -0.28 -12.95 -7.39
N PRO A 146 0.70 -12.37 -8.10
CA PRO A 146 1.99 -12.99 -8.29
C PRO A 146 2.62 -13.37 -6.93
N PRO A 147 3.32 -14.52 -6.82
CA PRO A 147 3.96 -14.92 -5.59
C PRO A 147 4.93 -13.87 -5.02
N THR A 148 5.63 -13.13 -5.90
CA THR A 148 6.52 -12.03 -5.51
C THR A 148 5.75 -10.92 -4.81
N THR A 149 4.65 -10.47 -5.40
CA THR A 149 3.77 -9.44 -4.85
C THR A 149 3.21 -9.89 -3.50
N LYS A 150 2.68 -11.11 -3.43
CA LYS A 150 2.13 -11.66 -2.18
C LYS A 150 3.17 -11.72 -1.06
N ASN A 151 4.42 -12.10 -1.38
CA ASN A 151 5.49 -12.15 -0.40
C ASN A 151 5.86 -10.76 0.13
N ILE A 152 5.94 -9.75 -0.74
CA ILE A 152 6.17 -8.34 -0.34
C ILE A 152 5.06 -7.87 0.60
N LEU A 153 3.81 -8.04 0.20
CA LEU A 153 2.66 -7.61 1.00
C LEU A 153 2.58 -8.34 2.35
N THR A 154 2.85 -9.65 2.36
CA THR A 154 2.85 -10.44 3.61
C THR A 154 3.96 -9.96 4.57
N LYS A 155 5.17 -9.69 4.06
CA LYS A 155 6.27 -9.14 4.87
C LYS A 155 5.89 -7.79 5.46
N GLN A 156 5.31 -6.91 4.65
CA GLN A 156 4.92 -5.57 5.08
C GLN A 156 3.80 -5.63 6.12
N VAL A 157 2.71 -6.37 5.89
CA VAL A 157 1.60 -6.47 6.86
C VAL A 157 2.05 -7.08 8.19
N SER A 158 2.94 -8.07 8.19
CA SER A 158 3.50 -8.60 9.44
C SER A 158 4.30 -7.55 10.22
N ASN A 159 5.00 -6.63 9.54
CA ASN A 159 5.65 -5.51 10.21
C ASN A 159 4.61 -4.52 10.80
N VAL A 160 3.55 -4.20 10.05
CA VAL A 160 2.43 -3.35 10.51
C VAL A 160 1.77 -3.96 11.76
N GLU A 161 1.50 -5.27 11.75
CA GLU A 161 0.94 -5.98 12.90
C GLU A 161 1.87 -5.93 14.12
N ASN A 162 3.18 -6.08 13.93
CA ASN A 162 4.16 -5.91 15.01
C ASN A 162 4.19 -4.48 15.54
N THR A 163 4.07 -3.48 14.66
CA THR A 163 3.96 -2.07 15.03
C THR A 163 2.73 -1.82 15.89
N LEU A 164 1.59 -2.40 15.54
CA LEU A 164 0.36 -2.34 16.34
C LEU A 164 0.54 -2.92 17.75
N GLN A 165 1.35 -3.97 17.92
CA GLN A 165 1.67 -4.50 19.25
C GLN A 165 2.59 -3.56 20.04
N ASN A 166 3.59 -2.98 19.37
CA ASN A 166 4.48 -2.01 20.01
C ASN A 166 3.72 -0.78 20.51
N VAL A 167 2.77 -0.25 19.73
CA VAL A 167 1.92 0.89 20.13
C VAL A 167 1.11 0.56 21.39
N LYS A 168 0.50 -0.62 21.47
CA LYS A 168 -0.23 -1.06 22.69
C LYS A 168 0.68 -1.13 23.92
N ASN A 169 1.93 -1.57 23.73
CA ASN A 169 2.89 -1.62 24.82
C ASN A 169 3.26 -0.22 25.30
N PHE A 170 3.42 0.74 24.38
CA PHE A 170 3.65 2.14 24.75
C PHE A 170 2.45 2.76 25.47
N GLU A 171 1.21 2.50 25.03
CA GLU A 171 0.00 2.95 25.74
C GLU A 171 -0.02 2.46 27.19
N THR A 172 0.40 1.22 27.44
CA THR A 172 0.47 0.66 28.81
C THR A 172 1.54 1.34 29.68
N ILE A 173 2.55 1.94 29.08
CA ILE A 173 3.66 2.61 29.80
C ILE A 173 3.37 4.10 30.01
N VAL A 174 2.63 4.72 29.09
CA VAL A 174 2.30 6.15 29.10
C VAL A 174 1.02 6.44 29.90
N ALA A 175 0.10 5.48 30.01
CA ALA A 175 -1.11 5.55 30.85
C ALA A 175 -0.81 5.41 32.36
#